data_AF-A0A0W1A121-F1
#
_entry.id   AF-A0A0W1A121-F1
#
_cell.length_a   1.000
_cell.length_b   1.000
_cell.length_c   1.000
_cell.angle_alpha   90.00
_cell.angle_beta   90.00
_cell.angle_gamma   90.00
#
_symmetry.space_group_name_H-M   'P 1'
#
loop_
_entity.id
_entity.type
_entity.pdbx_description
1 polymer ?
#
loop_
_entity_poly.entity_id
_entity_poly.type
_entity_poly.pdbx_seq_one_letter_code
_entity_poly.pdbx_strand_id
1 'polypeptide(L)' 'MTKKQLSTFEREMQDSLFREQFETEYSGFLLSEIINVLMKNGIITLLSLNAVLAFLIRLTVTLKN' A
#
# COMPACT_ATOMS: atom_id res chain seq x y z
N MET A 1 -15.66 35.06 11.20
CA MET A 1 -14.85 33.89 10.83
C MET A 1 -15.25 33.45 9.43
N THR A 2 -14.35 33.54 8.47
CA THR A 2 -14.54 32.93 7.15
C THR A 2 -14.55 31.41 7.32
N LYS A 3 -15.65 30.74 6.99
CA LYS A 3 -15.70 29.27 6.99
C LYS A 3 -14.71 28.79 5.94
N LYS A 4 -13.65 28.09 6.35
CA LYS A 4 -12.69 27.45 5.43
C LYS A 4 -13.48 26.48 4.56
N GLN A 5 -13.52 26.74 3.26
CA GLN A 5 -14.18 25.84 2.32
C GLN A 5 -13.28 24.62 2.14
N LEU A 6 -13.74 23.46 2.57
CA LEU A 6 -13.00 22.20 2.46
C LEU A 6 -13.04 21.71 1.02
N SER A 7 -11.90 21.23 0.53
CA SER A 7 -11.79 20.48 -0.72
C SER A 7 -12.61 19.19 -0.65
N THR A 8 -12.92 18.59 -1.81
CA THR A 8 -13.65 17.31 -1.85
C THR A 8 -12.94 16.22 -1.06
N PHE A 9 -11.62 16.12 -1.21
CA PHE A 9 -10.81 15.21 -0.41
C PHE A 9 -10.93 15.47 1.10
N GLU A 10 -10.76 16.72 1.54
CA GLU A 10 -10.87 17.05 2.97
C GLU A 10 -12.26 16.75 3.54
N ARG A 11 -13.32 16.85 2.72
CA ARG A 11 -14.68 16.47 3.14
C ARG A 11 -14.84 14.95 3.26
N GLU A 12 -14.38 14.20 2.26
CA GLU A 12 -14.55 12.73 2.22
C GLU A 12 -13.72 12.05 3.31
N MET A 13 -12.52 12.57 3.62
CA MET A 13 -11.67 12.07 4.71
C MET A 13 -12.25 12.28 6.13
N GLN A 14 -13.35 13.03 6.27
CA GLN A 14 -14.07 13.12 7.56
C GLN A 14 -14.91 11.87 7.83
N ASP A 15 -15.31 11.13 6.79
CA ASP A 15 -16.00 9.87 6.93
C ASP A 15 -14.98 8.77 7.28
N SER A 16 -15.20 8.08 8.40
CA SER A 16 -14.25 7.08 8.91
C SER A 16 -14.15 5.85 8.01
N LEU A 17 -15.26 5.45 7.35
CA LEU A 17 -15.29 4.28 6.49
C LEU A 17 -14.58 4.57 5.16
N PHE A 18 -14.85 5.74 4.57
CA PHE A 18 -14.12 6.21 3.40
C PHE A 18 -12.63 6.33 3.70
N ARG A 19 -12.26 6.94 4.84
CA ARG A 19 -10.86 7.11 5.22
C ARG A 19 -10.14 5.78 5.33
N GLU A 20 -10.72 4.79 6.01
CA GLU A 20 -10.10 3.47 6.18
C GLU A 20 -9.88 2.76 4.83
N GLN A 21 -10.89 2.81 3.94
CA GLN A 21 -10.78 2.26 2.59
C GLN A 21 -9.70 2.99 1.78
N PHE A 22 -9.73 4.32 1.78
CA PHE A 22 -8.77 5.16 1.08
C PHE A 22 -7.34 4.89 1.57
N GLU A 23 -7.11 4.87 2.88
CA GLU A 23 -5.77 4.64 3.46
C GLU A 23 -5.24 3.24 3.11
N THR A 24 -6.11 2.24 3.07
CA THR A 24 -5.76 0.86 2.67
C THR A 24 -5.33 0.81 1.21
N GLU A 25 -6.14 1.35 0.30
CA GLU A 25 -5.85 1.36 -1.14
C GLU A 25 -4.63 2.23 -1.46
N TYR A 26 -4.53 3.40 -0.83
CA TYR A 26 -3.41 4.32 -1.01
C TYR A 26 -2.09 3.71 -0.53
N SER A 27 -2.11 2.97 0.59
CA SER A 27 -0.93 2.24 1.06
C SER A 27 -0.49 1.17 0.05
N GLY A 28 -1.44 0.45 -0.54
CA GLY A 28 -1.16 -0.51 -1.62
C GLY A 28 -0.56 0.16 -2.86
N PHE A 29 -1.11 1.30 -3.25
CA PHE A 29 -0.58 2.10 -4.35
C PHE A 29 0.85 2.57 -4.08
N LEU A 30 1.13 3.15 -2.91
CA LEU A 30 2.48 3.59 -2.53
C LEU A 30 3.49 2.44 -2.56
N LEU A 31 3.11 1.27 -2.04
CA LEU A 31 3.95 0.08 -2.09
C LEU A 31 4.28 -0.32 -3.54
N SER A 32 3.29 -0.27 -4.44
CA SER A 32 3.50 -0.57 -5.86
C SER A 32 4.47 0.40 -6.53
N GLU A 33 4.38 1.70 -6.22
CA GLU A 33 5.29 2.71 -6.74
C GLU A 33 6.72 2.54 -6.21
N ILE A 34 6.88 2.21 -4.92
CA ILE A 34 8.18 1.90 -4.33
C ILE A 34 8.81 0.69 -5.04
N ILE A 35 8.06 -0.40 -5.22
CA ILE A 35 8.55 -1.58 -5.95
C ILE A 35 8.96 -1.20 -7.37
N ASN A 36 8.14 -0.42 -8.07
CA ASN A 36 8.44 0.04 -9.43
C ASN A 36 9.74 0.85 -9.49
N VAL A 37 9.96 1.78 -8.55
CA VAL A 37 11.21 2.55 -8.45
C VAL A 37 12.41 1.65 -8.15
N LEU A 38 12.28 0.72 -7.20
CA LEU A 38 13.35 -0.21 -6.87
C LEU A 38 13.68 -1.14 -8.03
N MET A 39 12.70 -1.55 -8.85
CA MET A 39 12.91 -2.31 -10.08
C MET A 39 13.60 -1.48 -11.16
N LYS A 40 13.16 -0.24 -11.39
CA LYS A 40 13.78 0.68 -12.36
C LYS A 40 15.25 0.97 -12.02
N ASN A 41 15.54 1.08 -10.72
CA ASN A 41 16.90 1.31 -10.23
C ASN A 41 17.75 0.02 -10.14
N GLY A 42 17.20 -1.13 -10.52
CA GLY A 42 17.91 -2.42 -10.52
C GLY A 42 18.21 -2.99 -9.12
N ILE A 43 17.60 -2.44 -8.07
CA ILE A 43 17.81 -2.86 -6.67
C ILE A 43 17.10 -4.19 -6.40
N ILE A 44 15.91 -4.36 -6.95
CA ILE A 44 15.14 -5.61 -6.90
C ILE A 44 14.75 -6.04 -8.30
N THR A 45 14.71 -7.35 -8.51
CA THR A 45 14.20 -7.96 -9.76
C THR A 45 12.88 -8.67 -9.47
N LEU A 46 12.11 -8.92 -10.54
CA LEU A 46 10.89 -9.72 -10.45
C LEU A 46 11.16 -11.11 -9.86
N LEU A 47 12.30 -11.70 -10.18
CA LEU A 47 12.73 -13.00 -9.65
C LEU A 47 12.96 -12.96 -8.14
N SER A 48 13.68 -11.94 -7.65
CA SER A 48 13.90 -11.77 -6.20
C SER A 48 12.60 -11.50 -5.44
N LEU A 49 11.67 -10.74 -6.03
CA LEU A 49 10.37 -10.45 -5.40
C LEU A 49 9.53 -11.72 -5.26
N ASN A 50 9.45 -12.54 -6.31
CA ASN A 50 8.73 -13.80 -6.29
C ASN A 50 9.32 -14.80 -5.28
N ALA A 51 10.65 -14.83 -5.14
CA ALA A 51 11.31 -15.69 -4.16
C ALA A 51 10.96 -15.30 -2.72
N VAL A 52 10.95 -13.99 -2.40
CA VAL A 52 10.54 -13.49 -1.09
C VAL A 52 9.07 -13.82 -0.82
N LEU A 53 8.18 -13.62 -1.79
CA LEU A 53 6.76 -13.91 -1.62
C LEU A 53 6.52 -15.40 -1.34
N ALA A 54 7.17 -16.29 -2.11
CA ALA A 54 7.09 -17.73 -1.91
C ALA A 54 7.61 -18.17 -0.52
N PHE A 55 8.68 -17.55 -0.04
CA PHE A 55 9.21 -17.79 1.30
C PHE A 55 8.22 -17.38 2.40
N LEU A 56 7.63 -16.19 2.29
CA LEU A 56 6.65 -15.70 3.27
C LEU A 56 5.38 -16.57 3.30
N ILE A 57 4.89 -17.00 2.14
CA ILE A 57 3.76 -17.94 2.06
C ILE A 57 4.12 -19.26 2.74
N ARG A 58 5.30 -19.80 2.49
CA ARG A 58 5.74 -21.06 3.13
C ARG A 58 5.89 -20.93 4.65
N LEU A 59 6.41 -19.79 5.12
CA LEU A 59 6.58 -19.50 6.54
C LEU A 59 5.22 -19.40 7.25
N THR A 60 4.25 -18.70 6.65
CA THR A 60 2.89 -18.55 7.21
C THR A 60 2.12 -19.86 7.27
N VAL A 61 2.29 -20.74 6.27
CA VAL A 61 1.71 -22.10 6.29
C VAL A 61 2.35 -22.96 7.38
N THR A 62 3.67 -22.85 7.57
CA THR A 62 4.42 -23.63 8.56
C THR A 62 4.09 -23.20 9.99
N LEU A 63 3.88 -21.90 10.24
CA LEU A 63 3.51 -21.37 11.56
C LEU A 63 2.05 -21.64 11.96
N LYS A 64 1.21 -22.08 11.01
CA LYS A 64 -0.21 -22.42 11.26
C LYS A 64 -0.44 -23.90 11.58
N ASN A 65 0.55 -24.77 11.39
CA ASN A 65 0.52 -26.21 11.70
C ASN A 65 1.38 -26.52 12.92
#